data_AF-A0A1X7T9S4-F1
#
_entry.id   AF-A0A1X7T9S4-F1
#
_cell.length_a   1.000
_cell.length_b   1.000
_cell.length_c   1.000
_cell.angle_alpha   90.00
_cell.angle_beta   90.00
_cell.angle_gamma   90.00
#
_symmetry.space_group_name_H-M   'P 1'
#
loop_
_entity.id
_entity.type
_entity.pdbx_description
1 polymer ?
#
loop_
_entity_poly.entity_id
_entity_poly.type
_entity_poly.pdbx_seq_one_letter_code
_entity_poly.pdbx_strand_id
1 'polypeptide(L)'
;MWGTVLLVLLFILMVKYLLVVMMGLFRYLVRMYFSATTGQYIGQLGSNGNGNGQFSSPHGIAIDDEGYIFVSVYNSGTSYLHILSPDRKQVKLISGLSSPWGVALDKDGYIYVADYGNKRITKY
;
A
#
# COMPACT_ATOMS: atom_id res chain seq x y z
N MET A 1 -40.21 -14.86 -35.77
CA MET A 1 -40.33 -14.64 -34.30
C MET A 1 -39.15 -15.22 -33.50
N TRP A 2 -38.53 -16.33 -33.93
CA TRP A 2 -37.39 -16.93 -33.20
C TRP A 2 -36.02 -16.28 -33.46
N GLY A 3 -35.78 -15.72 -34.65
CA GLY A 3 -34.50 -15.09 -34.98
C GLY A 3 -34.17 -13.86 -34.13
N THR A 4 -35.19 -13.08 -33.77
CA THR A 4 -35.04 -11.92 -32.88
C THR A 4 -34.75 -12.34 -31.43
N VAL A 5 -35.34 -13.44 -30.96
CA VAL A 5 -35.09 -13.99 -29.61
C VAL A 5 -33.65 -14.52 -29.48
N LEU A 6 -33.15 -15.21 -30.50
CA LEU A 6 -31.77 -15.72 -30.54
C LEU A 6 -30.74 -14.57 -30.53
N LEU A 7 -31.00 -13.51 -31.29
CA LEU A 7 -30.12 -12.34 -31.34
C LEU A 7 -30.04 -11.63 -29.97
N VAL A 8 -31.17 -11.50 -29.28
CA VAL A 8 -31.23 -10.90 -27.93
C VAL A 8 -30.49 -11.76 -26.90
N LEU A 9 -30.63 -13.09 -26.97
CA LEU A 9 -29.88 -14.02 -26.10
C LEU A 9 -28.38 -13.94 -26.31
N LEU A 10 -27.91 -13.90 -27.56
CA LEU A 10 -26.50 -13.77 -27.89
C LEU A 10 -25.93 -12.43 -27.41
N PHE A 11 -26.69 -11.34 -27.54
CA PHE A 11 -26.30 -10.04 -27.04
C PHE A 11 -26.15 -10.02 -25.50
N ILE A 12 -27.13 -10.59 -24.77
CA ILE A 12 -27.06 -10.71 -23.31
C ILE A 12 -25.87 -11.56 -22.88
N LEU A 13 -25.59 -12.66 -23.59
CA LEU A 13 -24.45 -13.54 -23.29
C LEU A 13 -23.11 -12.80 -23.51
N MET A 14 -23.01 -12.02 -24.58
CA MET A 14 -21.83 -11.22 -24.90
C MET A 14 -21.60 -10.12 -23.86
N VAL A 15 -22.64 -9.40 -23.45
CA VAL A 15 -22.55 -8.37 -22.39
C VAL A 15 -22.15 -9.01 -21.06
N LYS A 16 -22.73 -10.15 -20.69
CA LYS A 16 -22.37 -10.88 -19.47
C LYS A 16 -20.93 -11.36 -19.50
N TYR A 17 -20.47 -11.91 -20.62
CA TYR A 17 -19.08 -12.33 -20.81
C TYR A 17 -18.12 -11.14 -20.68
N LEU A 18 -18.43 -10.02 -21.34
CA LEU A 18 -17.67 -8.78 -21.24
C LEU A 18 -17.61 -8.28 -19.79
N LEU A 19 -18.73 -8.31 -19.05
CA LEU A 19 -18.79 -7.90 -17.65
C LEU A 19 -17.91 -8.79 -16.76
N VAL A 20 -17.94 -10.12 -16.96
CA VAL A 20 -17.08 -11.06 -16.23
C VAL A 20 -15.60 -10.83 -16.55
N VAL A 21 -15.26 -10.57 -17.81
CA VAL A 21 -13.88 -10.22 -18.23
C VAL A 21 -13.45 -8.88 -17.65
N MET A 22 -14.33 -7.87 -17.62
CA MET A 22 -14.06 -6.55 -17.02
C MET A 22 -13.92 -6.63 -15.50
N MET A 23 -14.75 -7.42 -14.81
CA MET A 23 -14.62 -7.70 -13.37
C MET A 23 -13.33 -8.47 -13.06
N GLY A 24 -12.92 -9.38 -13.95
CA GLY A 24 -11.63 -10.05 -13.90
C GLY A 24 -10.45 -9.09 -14.11
N LEU A 25 -10.53 -8.20 -15.09
CA LEU A 25 -9.53 -7.16 -15.39
C LEU A 25 -9.42 -6.10 -14.29
N PHE A 26 -10.52 -5.79 -13.59
CA PHE A 26 -10.50 -4.88 -12.44
C PHE A 26 -9.69 -5.41 -11.26
N ARG A 27 -9.61 -6.74 -11.11
CA ARG A 27 -8.74 -7.38 -10.11
C ARG A 27 -7.25 -7.21 -10.43
N TYR A 28 -6.88 -6.84 -11.66
CA TYR A 28 -5.50 -6.52 -12.05
C TYR A 28 -5.09 -5.06 -11.76
N LEU A 29 -5.96 -4.24 -11.16
CA LEU A 29 -5.61 -2.89 -10.69
C LEU A 29 -5.01 -2.86 -9.27
N VAL A 30 -4.74 -4.02 -8.67
CA VAL A 30 -4.10 -4.10 -7.35
C VAL A 30 -2.61 -4.36 -7.52
N ARG A 31 -1.82 -3.29 -7.43
CA ARG A 31 -0.36 -3.33 -7.48
C ARG A 31 0.19 -4.01 -6.21
N MET A 32 0.39 -5.32 -6.25
CA MET A 32 1.14 -6.06 -5.23
C MET A 32 2.63 -6.06 -5.55
N TYR A 33 3.47 -5.48 -4.70
CA TYR A 33 4.92 -5.41 -4.83
C TYR A 33 5.66 -6.71 -4.46
N PHE A 34 5.34 -7.76 -5.21
CA PHE A 34 6.06 -8.99 -5.52
C PHE A 34 5.02 -9.80 -6.29
N SER A 35 5.36 -10.37 -7.45
CA SER A 35 4.44 -11.34 -8.05
C SER A 35 4.45 -12.59 -7.18
N ALA A 36 3.45 -12.76 -6.32
CA ALA A 36 3.35 -13.94 -5.44
C ALA A 36 3.41 -15.27 -6.23
N THR A 37 3.11 -15.22 -7.53
CA THR A 37 3.15 -16.35 -8.44
C THR A 37 4.50 -16.55 -9.14
N THR A 38 5.34 -15.51 -9.30
CA THR A 38 6.60 -15.63 -10.05
C THR A 38 7.85 -15.24 -9.28
N GLY A 39 7.72 -14.65 -8.09
CA GLY A 39 8.84 -14.18 -7.27
C GLY A 39 9.66 -13.05 -7.90
N GLN A 40 9.22 -12.49 -9.03
CA GLN A 40 9.95 -11.45 -9.74
C GLN A 40 9.89 -10.12 -8.99
N TYR A 41 11.01 -9.40 -8.99
CA TYR A 41 11.06 -8.01 -8.56
C TYR A 41 10.24 -7.16 -9.53
N ILE A 42 9.34 -6.34 -8.99
CA ILE A 42 8.44 -5.55 -9.83
C ILE A 42 8.58 -4.03 -9.67
N GLY A 43 9.38 -3.58 -8.70
CA GLY A 43 9.64 -2.16 -8.49
C GLY A 43 9.92 -1.80 -7.05
N GLN A 44 10.30 -0.53 -6.87
CA GLN A 44 10.59 0.09 -5.59
C GLN A 44 9.73 1.34 -5.40
N LEU A 45 9.68 1.80 -4.16
CA LEU A 45 9.05 3.05 -3.77
C LEU A 45 10.08 3.93 -3.06
N GLY A 46 10.07 5.21 -3.43
CA GLY A 46 11.01 6.21 -2.91
C GLY A 46 12.44 6.08 -3.43
N SER A 47 13.28 6.96 -2.92
CA SER A 47 14.72 7.00 -3.16
C SER A 47 15.45 7.53 -1.92
N ASN A 48 16.77 7.41 -1.88
CA ASN A 48 17.56 7.96 -0.79
C ASN A 48 17.39 9.48 -0.70
N GLY A 49 17.07 10.00 0.49
CA GLY A 49 16.94 11.43 0.77
C GLY A 49 15.98 11.73 1.90
N ASN A 50 15.76 13.03 2.13
CA ASN A 50 14.87 13.56 3.18
C ASN A 50 13.67 14.33 2.61
N GLY A 51 13.51 14.33 1.29
CA GLY A 51 12.40 14.98 0.60
C GLY A 51 11.11 14.16 0.63
N ASN A 52 10.06 14.73 0.04
CA ASN A 52 8.76 14.09 -0.04
C ASN A 52 8.84 12.72 -0.75
N GLY A 53 8.44 11.65 -0.06
CA GLY A 53 8.54 10.28 -0.60
C GLY A 53 9.96 9.73 -0.73
N GLN A 54 10.96 10.37 -0.10
CA GLN A 54 12.34 9.86 0.01
C GLN A 54 12.58 9.30 1.42
N PHE A 55 13.47 8.31 1.51
CA PHE A 55 13.81 7.61 2.75
C PHE A 55 15.33 7.44 2.85
N SER A 56 15.94 7.99 3.89
CA SER A 56 17.40 7.92 4.13
C SER A 56 17.83 6.58 4.73
N SER A 57 17.08 6.07 5.70
CA SER A 57 17.31 4.76 6.32
C SER A 57 15.98 4.18 6.80
N PRO A 58 15.14 3.64 5.88
CA PRO A 58 13.91 2.97 6.26
C PRO A 58 14.22 1.71 7.07
N HIS A 59 13.61 1.56 8.24
CA HIS A 59 13.85 0.43 9.16
C HIS A 59 12.67 -0.54 9.23
N GLY A 60 11.44 -0.05 9.22
CA GLY A 60 10.23 -0.83 9.36
C GLY A 60 9.11 -0.30 8.48
N ILE A 61 8.20 -1.20 8.12
CA ILE A 61 7.06 -0.91 7.27
C ILE A 61 5.81 -1.62 7.79
N ALA A 62 4.67 -0.95 7.70
CA ALA A 62 3.34 -1.55 7.82
C ALA A 62 2.42 -0.99 6.75
N ILE A 63 1.32 -1.69 6.44
CA ILE A 63 0.33 -1.29 5.45
C ILE A 63 -1.05 -1.57 6.05
N ASP A 64 -1.97 -0.60 5.99
CA ASP A 64 -3.36 -0.80 6.43
C ASP A 64 -4.23 -1.40 5.31
N ASP A 65 -5.48 -1.73 5.65
CA ASP A 65 -6.42 -2.35 4.71
C ASP A 65 -6.84 -1.41 3.58
N GLU A 66 -6.73 -0.09 3.78
CA GLU A 66 -6.95 0.95 2.79
C GLU A 66 -5.76 1.16 1.85
N GLY A 67 -4.59 0.57 2.16
CA GLY A 67 -3.38 0.62 1.36
C GLY A 67 -2.46 1.82 1.65
N TYR A 68 -2.66 2.52 2.77
CA TYR A 68 -1.66 3.47 3.27
C TYR A 68 -0.42 2.72 3.74
N ILE A 69 0.73 3.33 3.51
CA ILE A 69 2.03 2.74 3.82
C ILE A 69 2.69 3.57 4.91
N PHE A 70 3.07 2.89 6.00
CA PHE A 70 3.70 3.48 7.17
C PHE A 70 5.16 3.05 7.20
N VAL A 71 6.10 3.99 7.10
CA VAL A 71 7.54 3.69 7.05
C VAL A 71 8.26 4.41 8.18
N SER A 72 8.87 3.66 9.09
CA SER A 72 9.77 4.22 10.09
C SER A 72 11.12 4.51 9.42
N VAL A 73 11.61 5.73 9.58
CA VAL A 73 12.85 6.20 8.98
C VAL A 73 13.77 6.71 10.07
N TYR A 74 14.95 6.10 10.15
CA TYR A 74 16.04 6.62 10.95
C TYR A 74 16.77 7.73 10.20
N ASN A 75 17.12 8.78 10.94
CA ASN A 75 17.94 9.88 10.45
C ASN A 75 18.88 10.32 11.56
N SER A 76 20.12 10.72 11.20
CA SER A 76 21.10 11.29 12.13
C SER A 76 20.63 12.68 12.57
N GLY A 77 19.70 12.72 13.52
CA GLY A 77 18.97 13.91 13.94
C GLY A 77 17.55 13.56 14.33
N THR A 78 16.56 14.01 13.56
CA THR A 78 15.15 13.70 13.81
C THR A 78 14.72 12.51 12.96
N SER A 79 14.28 11.44 13.62
CA SER A 79 13.66 10.29 12.96
C SER A 79 12.16 10.51 12.78
N TYR A 80 11.58 9.87 11.77
CA TYR A 80 10.17 10.09 11.41
C TYR A 80 9.44 8.80 11.12
N LEU A 81 8.12 8.82 11.28
CA LEU A 81 7.22 7.88 10.63
C LEU A 81 6.56 8.60 9.44
N HIS A 82 6.86 8.13 8.24
CA HIS A 82 6.22 8.58 7.01
C HIS A 82 4.92 7.81 6.81
N ILE A 83 3.85 8.53 6.47
CA ILE A 83 2.57 7.94 6.09
C ILE A 83 2.31 8.34 4.65
N LEU A 84 2.22 7.34 3.79
CA LEU A 84 1.97 7.49 2.36
C LEU A 84 0.57 7.01 2.04
N SER A 85 -0.15 7.73 1.18
CA SER A 85 -1.40 7.27 0.61
C SER A 85 -1.19 6.11 -0.38
N PRO A 86 -2.26 5.40 -0.78
CA PRO A 86 -2.19 4.33 -1.79
C PRO A 86 -1.62 4.79 -3.14
N ASP A 87 -1.77 6.07 -3.48
CA ASP A 87 -1.15 6.71 -4.65
C ASP A 87 0.32 7.12 -4.42
N ARG A 88 0.90 6.69 -3.30
CA ARG A 88 2.33 6.80 -2.91
C ARG A 88 2.78 8.21 -2.59
N LYS A 89 1.86 9.13 -2.36
CA LYS A 89 2.17 10.49 -1.91
C LYS A 89 2.28 10.50 -0.39
N GLN A 90 3.24 11.23 0.15
CA GLN A 90 3.27 11.45 1.59
C GLN A 90 2.08 12.33 1.99
N VAL A 91 1.29 11.85 2.93
CA VAL A 91 0.13 12.56 3.47
C VAL A 91 0.39 13.05 4.89
N LYS A 92 1.28 12.39 5.63
CA LYS A 92 1.61 12.79 7.00
C LYS A 92 3.03 12.36 7.36
N LEU A 93 3.64 13.16 8.24
CA LEU A 93 4.95 12.91 8.83
C LEU A 93 4.80 13.07 10.34
N ILE A 94 5.16 12.02 11.08
CA ILE A 94 5.16 12.05 12.55
C ILE A 94 6.61 12.15 13.03
N SER A 95 6.91 13.21 13.77
CA SER A 95 8.22 13.49 14.37
C SER A 95 8.25 13.11 15.85
N GLY A 96 9.39 13.33 16.52
CA GLY A 96 9.56 13.00 17.95
C GLY A 96 9.94 11.55 18.22
N LEU A 97 10.36 10.82 17.18
CA LEU A 97 10.91 9.48 17.27
C LEU A 97 12.44 9.53 17.32
N SER A 98 13.04 8.50 17.93
CA SER A 98 14.48 8.30 18.06
C SER A 98 14.82 6.87 17.67
N SER A 99 15.54 6.69 16.57
CA SER A 99 15.92 5.38 16.03
C SER A 99 14.77 4.36 15.93
N PRO A 100 13.60 4.71 15.37
CA PRO A 100 12.47 3.79 15.31
C PRO A 100 12.83 2.56 14.46
N TRP A 101 12.35 1.38 14.89
CA TRP A 101 12.57 0.11 14.19
C TRP A 101 11.28 -0.41 13.59
N GLY A 102 10.61 -1.35 14.26
CA GLY A 102 9.38 -1.96 13.77
C GLY A 102 8.18 -1.00 13.81
N VAL A 103 7.29 -1.18 12.84
CA VAL A 103 5.96 -0.57 12.78
C VAL A 103 4.95 -1.70 12.64
N ALA A 104 3.85 -1.64 13.40
CA ALA A 104 2.74 -2.59 13.32
C ALA A 104 1.42 -1.84 13.44
N LEU A 105 0.35 -2.45 12.91
CA LEU A 105 -1.01 -1.95 13.01
C LEU A 105 -1.86 -2.95 13.78
N ASP A 106 -2.84 -2.46 14.55
CA ASP A 106 -3.91 -3.32 15.06
C ASP A 106 -5.16 -3.28 14.17
N LYS A 107 -6.15 -4.10 14.52
CA LYS A 107 -7.42 -4.23 13.78
C LYS A 107 -8.26 -2.95 13.74
N ASP A 108 -7.97 -1.99 14.62
CA ASP A 108 -8.69 -0.72 14.71
C ASP A 108 -7.92 0.39 13.98
N GLY A 109 -6.81 0.06 13.31
CA GLY A 109 -5.97 0.98 12.54
C GLY A 109 -4.98 1.77 13.38
N TYR A 110 -4.81 1.47 14.67
CA TYR A 110 -3.81 2.15 15.48
C TYR A 110 -2.41 1.72 15.11
N ILE A 111 -1.49 2.67 15.14
CA ILE A 111 -0.11 2.46 14.74
C ILE A 111 0.77 2.29 15.96
N TYR A 112 1.52 1.20 16.02
CA TYR A 112 2.50 0.92 17.06
C TYR A 112 3.90 1.04 16.46
N VAL A 113 4.73 1.90 17.06
CA VAL A 113 6.12 2.10 16.64
C VAL A 113 7.05 1.72 17.78
N ALA A 114 8.02 0.85 17.49
CA ALA A 114 9.14 0.59 18.37
C ALA A 114 10.12 1.77 18.32
N ASP A 115 9.90 2.76 19.17
CA ASP A 115 10.69 3.99 19.31
C ASP A 115 11.96 3.71 20.15
N TYR A 116 12.85 2.89 19.57
CA TYR A 116 13.96 2.22 20.25
C TYR A 116 14.87 3.17 21.03
N GLY A 117 15.27 4.29 20.41
CA GLY A 117 16.15 5.27 21.05
C GLY A 117 15.50 5.97 22.25
N ASN A 118 14.17 6.08 22.26
CA ASN A 118 13.39 6.60 23.39
C ASN A 118 12.94 5.50 24.37
N LYS A 119 13.30 4.23 24.13
CA LYS A 119 13.01 3.07 25.00
C LYS A 119 11.52 2.89 25.30
N ARG A 120 10.67 3.12 24.31
CA ARG A 120 9.20 3.02 24.44
C ARG A 120 8.55 2.42 23.20
N ILE A 121 7.31 2.00 23.36
CA ILE A 121 6.39 1.77 22.24
C ILE A 121 5.43 2.96 22.19
N THR A 122 5.31 3.60 21.04
CA THR A 122 4.37 4.71 20.86
C THR A 122 3.17 4.22 20.06
N LYS A 123 1.97 4.59 20.53
CA LYS A 123 0.70 4.34 19.86
C LYS A 123 0.17 5.65 19.27
N TYR A 124 -0.29 5.63 18.03
CA TYR A 124 -0.93 6.75 17.34
C TYR A 124 -2.30 6.35 16.82
#